data_AF-A0A800BSC9-F1
#
_entry.id   AF-A0A800BSC9-F1
#
_cell.length_a   1.000
_cell.length_b   1.000
_cell.length_c   1.000
_cell.angle_alpha   90.00
_cell.angle_beta   90.00
_cell.angle_gamma   90.00
#
_symmetry.space_group_name_H-M   'P 1'
#
loop_
_entity.id
_entity.type
_entity.pdbx_description
1 polymer ?
#
loop_
_entity_poly.entity_id
_entity_poly.type
_entity_poly.pdbx_seq_one_letter_code
_entity_poly.pdbx_strand_id
1 'polypeptide(L)'
;MAAKAKETKKVNLRPLADRVIVEPIEREEVTPSGIVIPETAKERPQEGLVLAVGPGKLDERGERIPMEVKEGDRVLFAKYAGTEVKLEGDRKVLVLRESDILAIVES
;
A
#
# COMPACT_ATOMS: atom_id res chain seq x y z
N MET A 1 31.05 -2.92 -7.44
CA MET A 1 29.66 -2.45 -7.61
C MET A 1 28.76 -3.41 -6.83
N ALA A 2 28.49 -3.11 -5.56
CA ALA A 2 27.55 -3.89 -4.76
C ALA A 2 26.22 -3.13 -4.79
N ALA A 3 25.19 -3.75 -5.37
CA ALA A 3 23.83 -3.25 -5.35
C ALA A 3 23.42 -3.04 -3.87
N LYS A 4 23.08 -1.81 -3.52
CA LYS A 4 22.42 -1.47 -2.26
C LYS A 4 21.12 -2.28 -2.24
N ALA A 5 21.09 -3.38 -1.49
CA ALA A 5 19.86 -4.09 -1.20
C ALA A 5 18.91 -3.05 -0.57
N LYS A 6 17.78 -2.80 -1.22
CA LYS A 6 16.73 -1.91 -0.71
C LYS A 6 16.45 -2.34 0.72
N GLU A 7 16.75 -1.48 1.67
CA GLU A 7 16.43 -1.64 3.07
C GLU A 7 14.90 -1.65 3.17
N THR A 8 14.30 -2.84 3.05
CA THR A 8 12.86 -3.03 3.28
C THR A 8 12.62 -2.66 4.73
N LYS A 9 12.16 -1.43 4.96
CA LYS A 9 11.78 -0.90 6.28
C LYS A 9 10.66 -1.78 6.85
N LYS A 10 11.05 -2.85 7.55
CA LYS A 10 10.15 -3.77 8.24
C LYS A 10 9.23 -3.00 9.17
N VAL A 11 7.95 -3.34 9.11
CA VAL A 11 6.95 -2.82 10.05
C VAL A 11 6.77 -3.86 11.14
N ASN A 12 6.82 -3.43 12.41
CA ASN A 12 6.52 -4.30 13.57
C ASN A 12 5.00 -4.50 13.75
N LEU A 13 4.27 -4.69 12.64
CA LEU A 13 2.83 -4.98 12.62
C LEU A 13 2.62 -6.22 11.77
N ARG A 14 1.80 -7.13 12.29
CA ARG A 14 1.39 -8.35 11.59
C ARG A 14 -0.04 -8.17 11.08
N PRO A 15 -0.27 -7.97 9.77
CA PRO A 15 -1.62 -7.91 9.22
C PRO A 15 -2.35 -9.26 9.41
N LEU A 16 -3.65 -9.19 9.63
CA LEU A 16 -4.53 -10.34 9.85
C LEU A 16 -5.50 -10.51 8.69
N ALA A 17 -5.85 -11.77 8.39
CA ALA A 17 -6.70 -12.16 7.26
C ALA A 17 -6.14 -11.61 5.93
N ASP A 18 -6.99 -10.98 5.12
CA ASP A 18 -6.72 -10.36 3.83
C ASP A 18 -6.23 -8.90 3.93
N ARG A 19 -5.65 -8.52 5.07
CA ARG A 19 -5.13 -7.16 5.25
C ARG A 19 -3.72 -7.01 4.68
N VAL A 20 -3.41 -5.82 4.21
CA VAL A 20 -2.12 -5.43 3.64
C VAL A 20 -1.69 -4.12 4.27
N ILE A 21 -0.43 -4.02 4.66
CA ILE A 21 0.17 -2.78 5.18
C ILE A 21 0.93 -2.11 4.06
N VAL A 22 0.60 -0.86 3.78
CA VAL A 22 1.15 -0.08 2.68
C VAL A 22 1.75 1.23 3.20
N GLU A 23 2.91 1.60 2.67
CA GLU A 23 3.46 2.96 2.78
C GLU A 23 2.94 3.79 1.60
N PRO A 24 2.10 4.81 1.83
CA PRO A 24 1.66 5.68 0.74
C PRO A 24 2.86 6.37 0.10
N ILE A 25 2.89 6.39 -1.23
CA ILE A 25 3.84 7.20 -1.99
C ILE A 25 3.19 8.55 -2.22
N GLU A 26 3.73 9.60 -1.61
CA GLU A 26 3.24 10.96 -1.83
C GLU A 26 3.41 11.32 -3.31
N ARG A 27 2.29 11.66 -3.95
CA ARG A 27 2.27 12.16 -5.32
C ARG A 27 2.31 13.68 -5.23
N GLU A 28 3.31 14.32 -5.83
CA GLU A 28 3.43 15.78 -5.85
C GLU A 28 2.14 16.41 -6.41
N GLU A 29 1.45 17.22 -5.61
CA GLU A 29 0.24 17.94 -6.02
C GLU A 29 0.55 19.11 -6.98
N VAL A 30 1.83 19.47 -7.10
CA VAL A 30 2.32 20.54 -7.96
C VAL A 30 3.11 19.90 -9.10
N THR A 31 2.63 20.08 -10.33
CA THR A 31 3.42 19.66 -11.50
C THR A 31 4.70 20.49 -11.61
N PRO A 32 5.78 19.99 -12.26
CA PRO A 32 7.02 20.74 -12.45
C PRO A 32 6.84 22.13 -13.09
N SER A 33 5.71 22.35 -13.77
CA SER A 33 5.33 23.61 -14.41
C SER A 33 4.61 24.61 -13.49
N GLY A 34 4.43 24.30 -12.19
CA GLY A 34 3.74 25.14 -11.23
C GLY A 34 2.21 25.14 -11.35
N ILE A 35 1.63 24.25 -12.16
CA ILE A 35 0.18 24.15 -12.33
C ILE A 35 -0.40 23.38 -11.14
N VAL A 36 -1.33 24.04 -10.43
CA VAL A 36 -2.12 23.45 -9.35
C VAL A 36 -3.10 22.46 -9.95
N ILE A 37 -3.01 21.21 -9.47
CA ILE A 37 -3.89 20.14 -9.92
C ILE A 37 -5.32 20.40 -9.40
N PRO A 38 -6.35 20.36 -10.26
CA PRO A 38 -7.74 20.65 -9.87
C PRO A 38 -8.24 19.66 -8.81
N GLU A 39 -9.24 20.04 -8.02
CA GLU A 39 -9.79 19.20 -6.93
C GLU A 39 -10.28 17.84 -7.41
N THR A 40 -10.74 17.71 -8.65
CA THR A 40 -11.15 16.41 -9.25
C THR A 40 -10.00 15.42 -9.36
N ALA A 41 -8.76 15.88 -9.48
CA ALA A 41 -7.60 15.01 -9.47
C ALA A 41 -7.19 14.58 -8.05
N LYS A 42 -7.76 15.19 -7.01
CA LYS A 42 -7.74 14.64 -5.66
C LYS A 42 -8.63 13.40 -5.53
N GLU A 43 -9.47 13.02 -6.49
CA GLU A 43 -10.24 11.75 -6.42
C GLU A 43 -9.51 10.56 -7.05
N ARG A 44 -8.29 10.76 -7.55
CA ARG A 44 -7.52 9.70 -8.20
C ARG A 44 -7.09 8.62 -7.20
N PRO A 45 -6.97 7.35 -7.65
CA PRO A 45 -6.34 6.30 -6.85
C PRO A 45 -4.94 6.72 -6.39
N GLN A 46 -4.57 6.24 -5.20
CA GLN A 46 -3.27 6.46 -4.60
C GLN A 46 -2.35 5.29 -4.88
N GLU A 47 -1.05 5.56 -4.86
CA GLU A 47 -0.03 4.53 -5.00
C GLU A 47 0.70 4.34 -3.67
N GLY A 48 1.22 3.13 -3.45
CA GLY A 48 1.99 2.83 -2.25
C GLY A 48 2.84 1.57 -2.39
N LEU A 49 3.77 1.40 -1.47
CA LEU A 49 4.64 0.24 -1.37
C LEU A 49 4.11 -0.73 -0.32
N VAL A 50 3.92 -1.99 -0.67
CA VAL A 50 3.52 -3.04 0.27
C VAL A 50 4.67 -3.36 1.23
N LEU A 51 4.42 -3.18 2.52
CA LEU A 51 5.39 -3.44 3.59
C LEU A 51 5.18 -4.78 4.28
N ALA A 52 3.93 -5.25 4.35
CA ALA A 52 3.57 -6.53 4.96
C ALA A 52 2.24 -7.04 4.39
N VAL A 53 2.11 -8.36 4.24
CA VAL A 53 0.92 -9.01 3.71
C VAL A 53 0.35 -10.01 4.72
N GLY A 54 -0.98 -9.98 4.88
CA GLY A 54 -1.68 -10.91 5.74
C GLY A 54 -1.65 -12.34 5.21
N PRO A 55 -2.05 -13.32 6.03
CA PRO A 55 -2.05 -14.72 5.61
C PRO A 55 -3.20 -15.08 4.66
N GLY A 56 -4.01 -14.14 4.18
CA GLY A 56 -5.16 -14.40 3.31
C GLY A 56 -6.48 -14.60 4.06
N LYS A 57 -7.58 -14.35 3.35
CA LYS A 57 -8.96 -14.61 3.81
C LYS A 57 -9.18 -16.12 3.93
N LEU A 58 -10.04 -16.53 4.86
CA LEU A 58 -10.52 -17.91 4.93
C LEU A 58 -11.74 -18.07 4.02
N ASP A 59 -11.77 -19.14 3.24
CA ASP A 59 -12.96 -19.55 2.51
C ASP A 59 -13.99 -20.24 3.43
N GLU A 60 -15.10 -20.72 2.86
CA GLU A 60 -16.17 -21.41 3.60
C GLU A 60 -15.71 -22.76 4.20
N ARG A 61 -14.58 -23.30 3.74
CA ARG A 61 -13.99 -24.57 4.19
C ARG A 61 -12.90 -24.37 5.24
N GLY A 62 -12.54 -23.12 5.55
CA GLY A 62 -11.45 -22.78 6.45
C GLY A 62 -10.07 -22.85 5.81
N GLU A 63 -9.99 -22.94 4.49
CA GLU A 63 -8.74 -22.85 3.73
C GLU A 63 -8.39 -21.39 3.44
N ARG A 64 -7.10 -21.07 3.39
CA ARG A 64 -6.63 -19.71 3.10
C ARG A 64 -6.64 -19.47 1.61
N ILE A 65 -7.34 -18.41 1.19
CA ILE A 65 -7.22 -17.85 -0.15
C ILE A 65 -5.86 -17.15 -0.23
N PRO A 66 -4.96 -17.56 -1.14
CA PRO A 66 -3.66 -16.91 -1.31
C PRO A 66 -3.83 -15.44 -1.67
N MET A 67 -3.00 -14.59 -1.08
CA MET A 67 -2.93 -13.17 -1.44
C MET A 67 -2.25 -13.03 -2.82
N GLU A 68 -2.78 -12.17 -3.66
CA GLU A 68 -2.22 -11.81 -4.96
C GLU A 68 -1.03 -10.85 -4.82
N VAL A 69 -1.07 -9.99 -3.80
CA VAL A 69 0.02 -9.03 -3.51
C VAL A 69 1.11 -9.61 -2.60
N LYS A 70 2.33 -9.09 -2.74
CA LYS A 70 3.51 -9.51 -1.99
C LYS A 70 4.24 -8.31 -1.39
N GLU A 71 5.07 -8.59 -0.37
CA GLU A 71 5.96 -7.58 0.20
C GLU A 71 6.91 -7.03 -0.87
N GLY A 72 6.99 -5.70 -0.97
CA GLY A 72 7.79 -4.99 -1.96
C GLY A 72 7.04 -4.62 -3.25
N ASP A 73 5.82 -5.11 -3.44
CA ASP A 73 5.00 -4.71 -4.59
C ASP A 73 4.61 -3.22 -4.48
N ARG A 74 4.59 -2.55 -5.63
CA ARG A 74 3.97 -1.22 -5.75
C ARG A 74 2.53 -1.42 -6.16
N VAL A 75 1.60 -0.83 -5.42
CA VAL A 75 0.17 -1.05 -5.61
C VAL A 75 -0.58 0.26 -5.80
N LEU A 76 -1.64 0.21 -6.60
CA LEU A 76 -2.62 1.27 -6.76
C LEU A 76 -3.87 0.89 -5.95
N PHE A 77 -4.37 1.80 -5.11
CA PHE A 77 -5.53 1.56 -4.25
C PHE A 77 -6.46 2.79 -4.21
N ALA A 78 -7.71 2.58 -3.83
CA ALA A 78 -8.67 3.69 -3.73
C ALA A 78 -8.27 4.69 -2.63
N LYS A 79 -8.38 5.99 -2.90
CA LYS A 79 -7.89 7.06 -2.00
C LYS A 79 -8.46 7.00 -0.58
N TYR A 80 -9.72 6.60 -0.43
CA TYR A 80 -10.42 6.55 0.86
C TYR A 80 -10.43 5.14 1.46
N ALA A 81 -9.59 4.24 0.95
CA ALA A 81 -9.49 2.89 1.46
C ALA A 81 -8.62 2.79 2.71
N GLY A 82 -8.99 1.83 3.55
CA GLY A 82 -8.24 1.41 4.73
C GLY A 82 -8.18 2.41 5.88
N THR A 83 -7.20 2.20 6.74
CA THR A 83 -7.05 2.92 8.01
C THR A 83 -5.63 3.42 8.18
N GLU A 84 -5.47 4.72 8.43
CA GLU A 84 -4.17 5.33 8.76
C GLU A 84 -3.74 4.91 10.17
N VAL A 85 -2.54 4.33 10.25
CA VAL A 85 -1.89 3.96 11.51
C VAL A 85 -0.56 4.69 11.59
N LYS A 86 -0.36 5.43 12.67
CA LYS A 86 0.93 6.05 13.00
C LYS A 86 1.78 5.05 13.77
N LEU A 87 2.98 4.82 13.28
CA LEU A 87 4.02 4.02 13.93
C LEU A 87 4.94 4.94 14.74
N GLU A 88 5.86 4.35 15.48
CA GLU A 88 6.93 5.08 16.17
C GLU A 88 7.73 5.94 15.18
N GLY A 89 8.09 7.15 15.60
CA GLY A 89 8.86 8.09 14.77
C GLY A 89 8.06 8.76 13.64
N ASP A 90 6.76 8.99 13.84
CA ASP A 90 5.85 9.69 12.92
C ASP A 90 5.66 9.03 11.54
N ARG A 91 6.13 7.78 11.36
CA ARG A 91 5.90 7.04 10.12
C ARG A 91 4.43 6.67 10.01
N LYS A 92 3.79 7.06 8.91
CA LYS A 92 2.41 6.73 8.60
C LYS A 92 2.33 5.55 7.65
N VAL A 93 1.49 4.59 7.98
CA VAL A 93 1.15 3.46 7.10
C VAL A 93 -0.36 3.36 6.96
N LEU A 94 -0.81 2.78 5.85
CA LEU A 94 -2.21 2.43 5.64
C LEU A 94 -2.37 0.92 5.83
N VAL A 95 -3.40 0.51 6.57
CA VAL A 95 -3.85 -0.86 6.62
C VAL A 95 -5.06 -0.98 5.69
N LEU A 96 -4.89 -1.68 4.58
CA LEU A 96 -5.90 -1.88 3.54
C LEU A 96 -6.42 -3.33 3.58
N ARG A 97 -7.59 -3.61 2.99
CA ARG A 97 -7.91 -4.96 2.53
C ARG A 97 -7.34 -5.16 1.13
N GLU A 98 -7.05 -6.41 0.79
CA GLU A 98 -6.66 -6.79 -0.57
C GLU A 98 -7.68 -6.35 -1.61
N SER A 99 -8.98 -6.43 -1.30
CA SER A 99 -10.06 -5.98 -2.18
C SER A 99 -10.04 -4.49 -2.52
N ASP A 100 -9.35 -3.68 -1.73
CA ASP A 100 -9.25 -2.23 -1.95
C ASP A 100 -8.05 -1.87 -2.87
N ILE A 101 -7.19 -2.85 -3.15
CA ILE A 101 -6.09 -2.74 -4.11
C ILE A 101 -6.67 -2.96 -5.50
N LEU A 102 -6.47 -1.97 -6.36
CA LEU A 102 -6.98 -1.94 -7.73
C LEU A 102 -6.04 -2.62 -8.72
N ALA A 103 -4.72 -2.51 -8.49
CA ALA A 103 -3.70 -3.09 -9.37
C ALA A 103 -2.33 -3.16 -8.68
N ILE A 104 -1.48 -4.10 -9.13
CA ILE A 104 -0.03 -4.06 -8.93
C ILE A 104 0.57 -3.25 -10.09
N VAL A 105 1.43 -2.28 -9.78
CA VAL A 105 2.12 -1.43 -10.76
C VAL A 105 3.38 -2.15 -11.22
N GLU A 106 3.35 -2.69 -12.44
CA GLU A 106 4.52 -3.27 -13.10
C GLU A 106 5.36 -2.18 -13.77
N SER A 107 6.68 -2.36 -13.84
CA SER A 107 7.65 -1.44 -14.46
C SER A 107 8.58 -2.18 -15.40
#